data_AF-A0A9X7ATR1-F1
#
_entry.id   AF-A0A9X7ATR1-F1
#
_cell.length_a   1.000
_cell.length_b   1.000
_cell.length_c   1.000
_cell.angle_alpha   90.00
_cell.angle_beta   90.00
_cell.angle_gamma   90.00
#
_symmetry.space_group_name_H-M   'P 1'
#
loop_
_entity.id
_entity.type
_entity.pdbx_description
1 polymer ?
#
loop_
_entity_poly.entity_id
_entity_poly.type
_entity_poly.pdbx_seq_one_letter_code
_entity_poly.pdbx_strand_id
1 'polypeptide(L)'
;MGKETQLGMSCITLGQFELAEEYLISALDTFTKADEHASILKVRHNLGLLYADQDLSELAIRYLSEVFQEDLHIKTNYLLAREHFRLSHYEEVREYIEKGLKSCDKII
;
A
#
# COMPACT_ATOMS: atom_id res chain seq x y z
N MET A 1 9.67 -13.39 -0.23
CA MET A 1 8.52 -12.73 -0.90
C MET A 1 7.67 -13.85 -1.48
N GLY A 2 6.40 -13.95 -1.08
CA GLY A 2 5.54 -15.06 -1.49
C GLY A 2 5.22 -15.02 -2.99
N LYS A 3 5.09 -16.20 -3.60
CA LYS A 3 4.71 -16.36 -5.02
C LYS A 3 3.41 -15.60 -5.36
N GLU A 4 2.45 -15.65 -4.45
CA GLU A 4 1.15 -14.99 -4.59
C GLU A 4 1.27 -13.46 -4.66
N THR A 5 2.17 -12.86 -3.87
CA THR A 5 2.42 -11.40 -3.92
C THR A 5 2.99 -10.96 -5.27
N GLN A 6 3.84 -11.79 -5.90
CA GLN A 6 4.40 -11.51 -7.21
C GLN A 6 3.36 -11.65 -8.33
N LEU A 7 2.48 -12.65 -8.23
CA LEU A 7 1.36 -12.81 -9.14
C LEU A 7 0.38 -11.64 -9.01
N GLY A 8 0.04 -11.22 -7.78
CA GLY A 8 -0.79 -10.06 -7.53
C GLY A 8 -0.27 -8.78 -8.19
N MET A 9 1.02 -8.46 -8.03
CA MET A 9 1.61 -7.28 -8.71
C MET A 9 1.63 -7.39 -10.24
N SER A 10 1.84 -8.61 -10.76
CA SER A 10 1.80 -8.84 -12.20
C SER A 10 0.38 -8.60 -12.74
N CYS A 11 -0.64 -9.08 -12.02
CA CYS A 11 -2.04 -8.86 -12.35
C CYS A 11 -2.42 -7.37 -12.27
N ILE A 12 -1.97 -6.61 -11.27
CA ILE A 12 -2.14 -5.14 -11.21
C ILE A 12 -1.57 -4.50 -12.48
N THR A 13 -0.33 -4.85 -12.85
CA THR A 13 0.34 -4.29 -14.03
C THR A 13 -0.41 -4.62 -15.33
N LEU A 14 -1.10 -5.76 -15.37
CA LEU A 14 -1.92 -6.20 -16.51
C LEU A 14 -3.38 -5.71 -16.44
N GLY A 15 -3.77 -4.93 -15.42
CA GLY A 15 -5.14 -4.47 -15.20
C GLY A 15 -6.13 -5.57 -14.80
N GLN A 16 -5.64 -6.73 -14.37
CA GLN A 16 -6.44 -7.87 -13.92
C GLN A 16 -6.75 -7.72 -12.42
N PHE A 17 -7.57 -6.73 -12.08
CA PHE A 17 -7.70 -6.28 -10.69
C PHE A 17 -8.36 -7.31 -9.77
N GLU A 18 -9.38 -8.03 -10.24
CA GLU A 18 -10.05 -9.05 -9.43
C GLU A 18 -9.08 -10.20 -9.09
N LEU A 19 -8.32 -10.66 -10.09
CA LEU A 19 -7.34 -11.73 -9.88
C LEU A 19 -6.17 -11.27 -9.00
N ALA A 20 -5.76 -10.00 -9.13
CA ALA A 20 -4.77 -9.40 -8.24
C ALA A 20 -5.28 -9.38 -6.79
N GLU A 21 -6.54 -9.00 -6.57
CA GLU A 21 -7.17 -8.98 -5.27
C GLU A 21 -7.19 -10.36 -4.62
N GLU A 22 -7.62 -11.39 -5.36
CA GLU A 22 -7.63 -12.79 -4.89
C GLU A 22 -6.25 -13.24 -4.41
N TYR A 23 -5.21 -13.02 -5.22
CA TYR A 23 -3.84 -13.39 -4.85
C TYR A 23 -3.33 -12.63 -3.63
N LEU A 24 -3.63 -11.33 -3.54
CA LEU A 24 -3.17 -10.50 -2.43
C LEU A 24 -3.92 -10.83 -1.13
N ILE A 25 -5.22 -11.11 -1.16
CA ILE A 25 -5.98 -11.54 0.01
C ILE A 25 -5.50 -12.92 0.50
N SER A 26 -5.26 -13.87 -0.41
CA SER A 26 -4.68 -15.19 -0.06
C SER A 26 -3.32 -15.05 0.62
N ALA A 27 -2.45 -14.20 0.05
CA ALA A 27 -1.15 -13.92 0.63
C ALA A 27 -1.27 -13.27 2.02
N LEU A 28 -2.20 -12.33 2.20
CA LEU A 28 -2.43 -11.65 3.47
C LEU A 28 -2.86 -12.64 4.56
N ASP A 29 -3.81 -13.53 4.25
CA ASP A 29 -4.25 -14.59 5.17
C ASP A 29 -3.10 -15.53 5.55
N THR A 30 -2.31 -15.96 4.56
CA THR A 30 -1.13 -16.82 4.77
C THR A 30 -0.09 -16.16 5.69
N PHE A 31 0.28 -14.91 5.41
CA PHE A 31 1.28 -14.20 6.22
C PHE A 31 0.75 -13.82 7.61
N THR A 32 -0.55 -13.56 7.73
CA THR A 32 -1.20 -13.32 9.04
C THR A 32 -1.14 -14.57 9.91
N LYS A 33 -1.43 -15.75 9.35
CA LYS A 33 -1.32 -17.03 10.07
C LYS A 33 0.12 -17.37 10.46
N ALA A 34 1.09 -16.91 9.68
CA ALA A 34 2.52 -17.12 9.92
C ALA A 34 3.16 -16.03 10.81
N ASP A 35 2.39 -15.01 11.23
CA ASP A 35 2.88 -13.85 11.99
C ASP A 35 4.04 -13.10 11.30
N GLU A 36 4.08 -13.12 9.96
CA GLU A 36 5.13 -12.49 9.17
C GLU A 36 4.84 -10.99 8.96
N HIS A 37 4.99 -10.17 10.00
CA HIS A 37 4.67 -8.74 9.96
C HIS A 37 5.22 -8.00 8.74
N ALA A 38 6.51 -8.18 8.40
CA ALA A 38 7.11 -7.49 7.25
C ALA A 38 6.46 -7.88 5.90
N SER A 39 5.99 -9.13 5.76
CA SER A 39 5.28 -9.61 4.58
C SER A 39 3.85 -9.06 4.53
N ILE A 40 3.16 -9.03 5.68
CA ILE A 40 1.83 -8.43 5.83
C ILE A 40 1.86 -6.96 5.37
N LEU A 41 2.85 -6.17 5.79
CA LEU A 41 2.99 -4.76 5.41
C LEU A 41 3.12 -4.58 3.89
N LYS A 42 3.90 -5.46 3.23
CA LYS A 42 4.08 -5.41 1.77
C LYS A 42 2.80 -5.76 1.02
N VAL A 43 2.05 -6.76 1.49
CA VAL A 43 0.78 -7.15 0.87
C VAL A 43 -0.27 -6.04 1.02
N ARG A 44 -0.35 -5.40 2.20
CA ARG A 44 -1.22 -4.23 2.40
C ARG A 44 -0.86 -3.06 1.48
N HIS A 45 0.42 -2.75 1.31
CA HIS A 45 0.85 -1.74 0.34
C HIS A 45 0.37 -2.07 -1.09
N ASN A 46 0.50 -3.34 -1.49
CA ASN A 46 0.06 -3.77 -2.82
C ASN A 46 -1.46 -3.73 -3.00
N LEU A 47 -2.24 -4.06 -1.95
CA LEU A 47 -3.69 -3.86 -1.97
C LEU A 47 -4.04 -2.38 -2.07
N GLY A 48 -3.32 -1.52 -1.35
CA GLY A 48 -3.43 -0.06 -1.48
C GLY A 48 -3.21 0.40 -2.92
N LEU A 49 -2.15 -0.07 -3.57
CA LEU A 49 -1.85 0.24 -4.98
C LEU A 49 -2.94 -0.28 -5.92
N LEU A 50 -3.39 -1.52 -5.73
CA LEU A 50 -4.47 -2.14 -6.50
C LEU A 50 -5.73 -1.28 -6.54
N TYR A 51 -6.18 -0.78 -5.39
CA TYR A 51 -7.39 0.05 -5.32
C TYR A 51 -7.14 1.48 -5.80
N ALA A 52 -5.93 2.01 -5.59
CA ALA A 52 -5.55 3.33 -6.06
C ALA A 52 -5.55 3.40 -7.60
N ASP A 53 -5.11 2.34 -8.28
CA ASP A 53 -5.12 2.25 -9.75
C ASP A 53 -6.53 2.04 -10.34
N GLN A 54 -7.52 1.74 -9.49
CA GLN A 54 -8.95 1.68 -9.83
C GLN A 54 -9.72 2.95 -9.42
N ASP A 55 -9.02 4.01 -9.01
CA ASP A 55 -9.60 5.25 -8.47
C ASP A 55 -10.48 5.05 -7.21
N LEU A 56 -10.30 3.94 -6.50
CA LEU A 56 -10.98 3.63 -5.24
C LEU A 56 -10.19 4.20 -4.04
N SER A 57 -10.06 5.53 -4.00
CA SER A 57 -9.17 6.23 -3.06
C SER A 57 -9.42 5.93 -1.58
N GLU A 58 -10.68 5.86 -1.13
CA GLU A 58 -11.00 5.55 0.28
C GLU A 58 -10.51 4.14 0.67
N LEU A 59 -10.68 3.17 -0.23
CA LEU A 59 -10.28 1.79 -0.01
C LEU A 59 -8.76 1.66 0.00
N ALA A 60 -8.09 2.35 -0.94
CA ALA A 60 -6.64 2.45 -0.97
C ALA A 60 -6.09 3.03 0.35
N ILE A 61 -6.65 4.15 0.82
CA ILE A 61 -6.27 4.79 2.08
C ILE A 61 -6.44 3.83 3.26
N ARG A 62 -7.52 3.06 3.32
CA ARG A 62 -7.76 2.08 4.38
C ARG A 62 -6.62 1.05 4.47
N TYR A 63 -6.26 0.43 3.35
CA TYR A 63 -5.18 -0.57 3.32
C TYR A 63 -3.80 0.02 3.60
N LEU A 64 -3.55 1.26 3.16
CA LEU A 64 -2.28 1.95 3.36
C LEU A 64 -2.12 2.47 4.80
N SER A 65 -3.22 2.84 5.47
CA SER A 65 -3.21 3.44 6.82
C SER A 65 -3.21 2.40 7.95
N GLU A 66 -3.68 1.18 7.71
CA GLU A 66 -3.59 0.06 8.67
C GLU A 66 -2.14 -0.40 8.95
N VAL A 67 -1.15 0.18 8.25
CA VAL A 67 0.27 -0.05 8.47
C VAL A 67 0.76 0.77 9.66
N PHE A 68 0.37 0.37 10.87
CA PHE A 68 1.02 0.84 12.09
C PHE A 68 2.36 0.13 12.26
N GLN A 69 3.46 0.82 11.91
CA GLN A 69 4.60 1.12 12.78
C GLN A 69 5.84 1.56 11.98
N GLU A 70 6.34 2.74 12.36
CA GLU A 70 7.68 3.34 12.28
C GLU A 70 8.48 3.41 10.96
N ASP A 71 8.20 2.57 9.97
CA ASP A 71 8.85 2.60 8.65
C ASP A 71 7.81 2.69 7.53
N LEU A 72 7.03 3.78 7.50
CA LEU A 72 6.31 4.12 6.27
C LEU A 72 7.36 4.42 5.19
N HIS A 73 7.59 3.43 4.35
CA HIS A 73 8.41 3.58 3.16
C HIS A 73 7.87 4.72 2.30
N ILE A 74 8.79 5.47 1.70
CA ILE A 74 8.53 6.65 0.85
C ILE A 74 7.40 6.39 -0.16
N LYS A 75 7.31 5.16 -0.70
CA LYS A 75 6.25 4.73 -1.63
C LYS A 75 4.84 4.75 -1.02
N THR A 76 4.68 4.30 0.22
CA THR A 76 3.38 4.31 0.92
C THR A 76 2.94 5.73 1.23
N ASN A 77 3.86 6.58 1.72
CA ASN A 77 3.58 8.00 1.97
C ASN A 77 3.17 8.73 0.69
N TYR A 78 3.89 8.50 -0.41
CA TYR A 78 3.53 9.06 -1.71
C TYR A 78 2.12 8.65 -2.14
N LEU A 79 1.79 7.36 -2.01
CA LEU A 79 0.49 6.85 -2.43
C LEU A 79 -0.63 7.41 -1.55
N LEU A 80 -0.45 7.47 -0.23
CA LEU A 80 -1.39 8.13 0.69
C LEU A 80 -1.60 9.61 0.32
N ALA A 81 -0.53 10.37 0.09
CA ALA A 81 -0.64 11.76 -0.35
C ALA A 81 -1.42 11.89 -1.68
N ARG A 82 -1.15 11.00 -2.65
CA ARG A 82 -1.86 10.98 -3.94
C ARG A 82 -3.36 10.73 -3.77
N GLU A 83 -3.74 9.75 -2.95
CA GLU A 83 -5.14 9.40 -2.75
C GLU A 83 -5.89 10.44 -1.90
N HIS A 84 -5.25 11.03 -0.88
CA HIS A 84 -5.83 12.17 -0.15
C HIS A 84 -5.99 13.40 -1.04
N PHE A 85 -5.08 13.65 -1.98
CA PHE A 85 -5.21 14.75 -2.94
C PHE A 85 -6.44 14.58 -3.84
N ARG A 86 -6.72 13.35 -4.31
CA ARG A 86 -7.92 13.02 -5.09
C ARG A 86 -9.22 13.32 -4.34
N LEU A 87 -9.20 13.19 -3.00
CA LEU A 87 -10.33 13.48 -2.12
C LEU A 87 -10.35 14.94 -1.61
N SER A 88 -9.45 15.81 -2.06
CA SER A 88 -9.31 17.19 -1.57
C SER A 88 -8.96 17.31 -0.08
N HIS A 89 -8.35 16.28 0.51
CA HIS A 89 -7.90 16.23 1.90
C HIS A 89 -6.49 16.85 2.08
N TYR A 90 -6.39 18.16 1.88
CA TYR A 90 -5.09 18.83 1.74
C TYR A 90 -4.21 18.85 3.00
N GLU A 91 -4.81 18.75 4.20
CA GLU A 91 -4.04 18.69 5.46
C GLU A 91 -3.24 17.38 5.53
N GLU A 92 -3.90 16.27 5.23
CA GLU A 92 -3.30 14.93 5.19
C GLU A 92 -2.27 14.81 4.06
N VAL A 93 -2.53 15.43 2.90
CA VAL A 93 -1.54 15.51 1.81
C VAL A 93 -0.21 16.09 2.32
N ARG A 94 -0.27 17.23 3.04
CA ARG A 94 0.92 17.87 3.60
C ARG A 94 1.61 16.95 4.60
N GLU A 95 0.85 16.33 5.51
CA GLU A 95 1.38 15.42 6.51
C GLU A 95 2.15 14.25 5.89
N TYR A 96 1.58 13.58 4.87
CA TYR A 96 2.22 12.43 4.24
C TYR A 96 3.43 12.82 3.38
N ILE A 97 3.42 13.98 2.73
CA ILE A 97 4.60 14.51 2.04
C ILE A 97 5.74 14.77 3.03
N GLU A 98 5.45 15.43 4.16
CA GLU A 98 6.45 15.70 5.20
C GLU A 98 7.02 14.41 5.80
N LYS A 99 6.17 13.41 6.07
CA LYS A 99 6.62 12.07 6.51
C LYS A 99 7.53 11.41 5.48
N GLY A 100 7.16 11.46 4.20
CA GLY A 100 7.97 10.92 3.11
C GLY A 100 9.35 11.56 3.01
N LEU A 101 9.42 12.90 3.11
CA LEU A 101 10.68 13.66 3.06
C LEU A 101 11.59 13.35 4.26
N LYS A 102 11.04 13.29 5.47
CA LYS A 102 11.80 12.89 6.68
C LYS A 102 12.44 11.50 6.53
N SER A 103 11.79 10.58 5.82
CA SER A 103 12.36 9.26 5.54
C SER A 103 13.47 9.30 4.49
N CYS A 104 13.43 10.23 3.52
CA CYS A 104 14.53 10.45 2.58
C CYS A 104 15.80 10.96 3.28
N ASP A 105 15.65 11.89 4.22
CA ASP A 105 16.78 12.52 4.93
C ASP A 105 17.55 11.55 5.84
N LYS A 106 16.94 10.43 6.24
CA LYS A 106 17.58 9.37 7.05
C LYS A 106 18.48 8.43 6.24
N ILE A 107 18.46 8.51 4.90
CA ILE A 107 19.19 7.59 4.01
C ILE A 107 20.56 8.15 3.59
N ILE A 108 20.88 9.40 3.98
CA ILE A 108 22.16 10.09 3.75
C ILE A 108 23.02 10.03 5.01
#